data_AF-A0A540W3V1-F1
#
_entry.id   AF-A0A540W3V1-F1
#
_cell.length_a   1.000
_cell.length_b   1.000
_cell.length_c   1.000
_cell.angle_alpha   90.00
_cell.angle_beta   90.00
_cell.angle_gamma   90.00
#
_symmetry.space_group_name_H-M   'P 1'
#
loop_
_entity.id
_entity.type
_entity.pdbx_description
1 polymer ?
#
loop_
_entity_poly.entity_id
_entity_poly.type
_entity_poly.pdbx_seq_one_letter_code
_entity_poly.pdbx_strand_id
1 'polypeptide(L)'
;MCRAADLVSVEPRLLPWPTPEGNPCYLVSGAGGGMISRLADDVEAEQLETATEVLGHAHSVLEDVASPPSEVRFAAVRLAECLSNVLRIAESRGMRMPAPVADDIEPPSAATD
;
A
#
# COMPACT_ATOMS: atom_id res chain seq x y z
N MET A 1 -30.68 -16.63 -16.25
CA MET A 1 -30.55 -16.40 -14.79
C MET A 1 -29.08 -16.16 -14.50
N CYS A 2 -28.67 -14.89 -14.36
CA CYS A 2 -27.28 -14.56 -14.00
C CYS A 2 -27.05 -14.97 -12.55
N ARG A 3 -26.00 -15.75 -12.29
CA ARG A 3 -25.58 -16.14 -10.93
C ARG A 3 -24.98 -14.91 -10.24
N ALA A 4 -25.25 -14.74 -8.95
CA ALA A 4 -24.71 -13.66 -8.11
C ALA A 4 -23.16 -13.65 -7.99
N ALA A 5 -22.45 -14.61 -8.61
CA ALA A 5 -20.99 -14.72 -8.59
C ALA A 5 -20.28 -13.88 -9.67
N ASP A 6 -21.01 -13.29 -10.64
CA ASP A 6 -20.42 -12.45 -11.70
C ASP A 6 -20.38 -10.95 -11.34
N LEU A 7 -20.60 -10.59 -10.07
CA LEU A 7 -20.23 -9.26 -9.60
C LEU A 7 -18.70 -9.21 -9.50
N VAL A 8 -18.07 -8.89 -10.64
CA VAL A 8 -16.67 -8.46 -10.66
C VAL A 8 -16.58 -7.26 -9.73
N SER A 9 -16.09 -7.47 -8.52
CA SER A 9 -15.84 -6.39 -7.56
C SER A 9 -14.84 -5.42 -8.20
N VAL A 10 -15.35 -4.28 -8.66
CA VAL A 10 -14.52 -3.16 -9.14
C VAL A 10 -14.06 -2.42 -7.89
N GLU A 11 -13.08 -2.99 -7.18
CA GLU A 11 -12.48 -2.30 -6.04
C GLU A 11 -11.47 -1.26 -6.54
N PRO A 12 -11.62 0.02 -6.16
CA PRO A 12 -10.69 1.06 -6.56
C PRO A 12 -9.32 0.81 -5.94
N ARG A 13 -8.26 0.83 -6.76
CA ARG A 13 -6.87 0.74 -6.29
C ARG A 13 -6.36 2.13 -5.93
N LEU A 14 -5.92 2.34 -4.70
CA LEU A 14 -5.12 3.52 -4.35
C LEU A 14 -3.75 3.45 -5.05
N LEU A 15 -3.39 4.51 -5.74
CA LEU A 15 -2.11 4.63 -6.44
C LEU A 15 -1.00 5.12 -5.48
N PRO A 16 0.27 4.74 -5.71
CA PRO A 16 1.39 5.10 -4.83
C PRO A 16 1.84 6.57 -5.00
N TRP A 17 1.20 7.32 -5.89
CA TRP A 17 1.38 8.77 -6.06
C TRP A 17 0.07 9.51 -5.76
N PRO A 18 0.15 10.70 -5.14
CA PRO A 18 -1.00 11.57 -4.98
C PRO A 18 -1.36 12.27 -6.29
N THR A 19 -2.48 13.00 -6.29
CA THR A 19 -2.73 14.03 -7.31
C THR A 19 -1.72 15.18 -7.17
N PRO A 20 -1.56 16.06 -8.17
CA PRO A 20 -0.71 17.24 -8.06
C PRO A 20 -1.02 18.13 -6.85
N GLU A 21 -2.28 18.14 -6.40
CA GLU A 21 -2.76 18.88 -5.22
C GLU A 21 -2.51 18.14 -3.90
N GLY A 22 -1.92 16.95 -3.93
CA GLY A 22 -1.64 16.13 -2.76
C GLY A 22 -2.77 15.21 -2.31
N ASN A 23 -3.87 15.13 -3.05
CA ASN A 23 -5.01 14.27 -2.67
C ASN A 23 -4.75 12.79 -3.01
N PRO A 24 -5.39 11.83 -2.32
CA PRO A 24 -5.37 10.42 -2.71
C PRO A 24 -5.83 10.23 -4.16
N CYS A 25 -5.16 9.35 -4.91
CA CYS A 25 -5.47 9.07 -6.31
C CYS A 25 -5.88 7.60 -6.47
N TYR A 26 -7.02 7.34 -7.12
CA TYR A 26 -7.57 5.99 -7.27
C TYR A 26 -7.68 5.58 -8.74
N LEU A 27 -7.28 4.34 -9.02
CA LEU A 27 -7.52 3.67 -10.29
C LEU A 27 -8.75 2.78 -10.17
N VAL A 28 -9.76 3.05 -10.98
CA VAL A 28 -10.91 2.16 -11.19
C VAL A 28 -10.60 1.32 -12.41
N SER A 29 -10.43 0.00 -12.26
CA SER A 29 -10.19 -0.92 -13.37
C SER A 29 -10.92 -2.24 -13.17
N GLY A 30 -11.35 -2.86 -14.27
CA GLY A 30 -11.93 -4.20 -14.25
C GLY A 30 -10.90 -5.29 -13.93
N ALA A 31 -11.36 -6.53 -13.78
CA ALA A 31 -10.51 -7.68 -13.48
C ALA A 31 -9.37 -7.83 -14.51
N GLY A 32 -8.11 -7.83 -14.04
CA GLY A 32 -6.96 -8.23 -14.86
C GLY A 32 -5.71 -7.33 -14.82
N GLY A 33 -5.77 -6.15 -14.19
CA GLY A 33 -4.60 -5.26 -14.08
C GLY A 33 -4.20 -4.61 -15.42
N GLY A 34 -4.41 -3.30 -15.54
CA GLY A 34 -4.04 -2.52 -16.73
C GLY A 34 -2.60 -2.00 -16.73
N MET A 35 -2.23 -1.23 -17.78
CA MET A 35 -0.94 -0.53 -17.86
C MET A 35 -0.65 0.32 -16.61
N ILE A 36 -1.66 1.04 -16.11
CA ILE A 36 -1.52 1.87 -14.90
C ILE A 36 -1.33 1.02 -13.65
N SER A 37 -1.90 -0.19 -13.60
CA SER A 37 -1.67 -1.11 -12.48
C SER A 37 -0.21 -1.57 -12.43
N ARG A 38 0.38 -1.91 -13.58
CA ARG A 38 1.81 -2.26 -13.65
C ARG A 38 2.71 -1.08 -13.29
N LEU A 39 2.40 0.12 -13.80
CA LEU A 39 3.11 1.33 -13.41
C LEU A 39 3.02 1.58 -11.90
N ALA A 40 1.87 1.31 -11.29
CA ALA A 40 1.71 1.40 -9.85
C ALA A 40 2.59 0.37 -9.11
N ASP A 41 2.67 -0.86 -9.61
CA ASP A 41 3.57 -1.88 -9.04
C ASP A 41 5.05 -1.47 -9.15
N ASP A 42 5.46 -0.92 -10.28
CA ASP A 42 6.84 -0.44 -10.51
C ASP A 42 7.20 0.72 -9.57
N VAL A 43 6.32 1.71 -9.43
CA VAL A 43 6.54 2.85 -8.53
C VAL A 43 6.50 2.41 -7.06
N GLU A 44 5.63 1.46 -6.69
CA GLU A 44 5.67 0.87 -5.35
C GLU A 44 7.05 0.26 -5.06
N ALA A 45 7.63 -0.48 -6.02
CA ALA A 45 8.94 -1.09 -5.85
C ALA A 45 10.05 -0.03 -5.71
N GLU A 46 10.08 0.97 -6.58
CA GLU A 46 11.07 2.05 -6.56
C GLU A 46 11.02 2.87 -5.25
N GLN A 47 9.81 3.18 -4.76
CA GLN A 47 9.65 3.89 -3.49
C GLN A 47 10.12 3.07 -2.29
N LEU A 48 9.92 1.74 -2.29
CA LEU A 48 10.40 0.85 -1.25
C LEU A 48 11.92 0.67 -1.27
N GLU A 49 12.52 0.62 -2.46
CA GLU A 49 13.98 0.63 -2.63
C GLU A 49 14.58 1.94 -2.11
N THR A 50 14.02 3.08 -2.53
CA THR A 50 14.41 4.41 -2.04
C THR A 50 14.30 4.50 -0.51
N ALA A 51 13.22 3.99 0.08
CA ALA A 51 13.05 3.99 1.53
C ALA A 51 14.13 3.17 2.24
N THR A 52 14.54 2.04 1.65
CA THR A 52 15.62 1.19 2.17
C THR A 52 16.96 1.92 2.14
N GLU A 53 17.28 2.59 1.03
CA GLU A 53 18.50 3.38 0.89
C GLU A 53 18.54 4.56 1.89
N VAL A 54 17.45 5.31 1.98
CA VAL A 54 17.33 6.45 2.91
C VAL A 54 17.47 5.99 4.35
N LEU A 55 16.89 4.85 4.71
CA LEU A 55 17.02 4.28 6.04
C LEU A 55 18.48 3.95 6.37
N GLY A 56 19.22 3.34 5.43
CA GLY A 56 20.65 3.06 5.61
C GLY A 56 21.50 4.31 5.82
N HIS A 57 21.25 5.37 5.04
CA HIS A 57 21.93 6.66 5.22
C HIS A 57 21.58 7.32 6.55
N ALA A 58 20.30 7.28 6.95
CA ALA A 58 19.86 7.84 8.22
C ALA A 58 20.51 7.13 9.41
N HIS A 59 20.65 5.80 9.35
CA HIS A 59 21.41 5.05 10.36
C HIS A 59 22.84 5.56 10.49
N SER A 60 23.54 5.74 9.36
CA SER A 60 24.91 6.24 9.35
C SER A 60 25.03 7.64 9.98
N VAL A 61 24.10 8.55 9.69
CA VAL A 61 24.06 9.90 10.29
C VAL A 61 23.76 9.85 11.80
N LEU A 62 22.85 8.97 12.22
CA LEU A 62 22.43 8.87 13.63
C LEU A 62 23.45 8.14 14.51
N GLU A 63 24.29 7.28 13.94
CA GLU A 63 25.38 6.60 14.65
C GLU A 63 26.56 7.55 14.94
N ASP A 64 26.81 8.55 14.08
CA ASP A 64 27.80 9.58 14.34
C ASP A 64 27.23 10.70 15.23
N VAL A 65 27.63 10.68 16.51
CA VAL A 65 27.25 11.69 17.51
C VAL A 65 27.77 13.09 17.15
N ALA A 66 28.79 13.19 16.30
CA ALA A 66 29.31 14.47 15.81
C ALA A 66 28.59 15.00 14.56
N SER A 67 27.61 14.25 14.02
CA SER A 67 26.83 14.67 12.85
C SER A 67 26.26 16.08 13.01
N PRO A 68 26.44 16.96 11.99
CA PRO A 68 25.88 18.30 12.04
C PRO A 68 24.35 18.28 12.22
N PRO A 69 23.76 19.19 13.01
CA PRO A 69 22.30 19.26 13.18
C PRO A 69 21.52 19.40 11.87
N SER A 70 22.11 20.02 10.85
CA SER A 70 21.53 20.13 9.51
C SER A 70 21.41 18.78 8.80
N GLU A 71 22.39 17.89 8.97
CA GLU A 71 22.38 16.56 8.36
C GLU A 71 21.36 15.66 9.06
N VAL A 72 21.30 15.71 10.40
CA VAL A 72 20.27 15.03 11.18
C VAL A 72 18.87 15.50 10.78
N ARG A 73 18.67 16.81 10.63
CA ARG A 73 17.39 17.38 10.17
C ARG A 73 17.06 16.92 8.75
N PHE A 74 18.03 16.90 7.85
CA PHE A 74 17.82 16.41 6.48
C PHE A 74 17.42 14.93 6.47
N ALA A 75 18.14 14.07 7.20
CA ALA A 75 17.82 12.65 7.34
C ALA A 75 16.39 12.45 7.89
N ALA A 76 15.99 13.21 8.91
CA ALA A 76 14.65 13.15 9.48
C ALA A 76 13.55 13.54 8.46
N VAL A 77 13.78 14.57 7.63
CA VAL A 77 12.85 14.97 6.56
C VAL A 77 12.72 13.85 5.53
N ARG A 78 13.85 13.29 5.06
CA ARG A 78 13.83 12.20 4.07
C ARG A 78 13.16 10.94 4.61
N LEU A 79 13.38 10.61 5.88
CA LEU A 79 12.68 9.51 6.55
C LEU A 79 11.17 9.74 6.61
N ALA A 80 10.71 10.95 6.96
CA ALA A 80 9.29 11.27 7.03
C ALA A 80 8.61 11.17 5.66
N GLU A 81 9.27 11.61 4.59
CA GLU A 81 8.79 11.44 3.22
C GLU A 81 8.68 9.96 2.84
N CYS A 82 9.74 9.17 3.07
CA CYS A 82 9.75 7.75 2.73
C CYS A 82 8.72 6.96 3.53
N LEU A 83 8.56 7.24 4.82
CA LEU A 83 7.56 6.59 5.67
C LEU A 83 6.14 6.88 5.19
N SER A 84 5.87 8.12 4.77
CA SER A 84 4.57 8.50 4.20
C SER A 84 4.25 7.69 2.94
N ASN A 85 5.26 7.47 2.08
CA ASN A 85 5.12 6.62 0.90
C ASN A 85 4.86 5.16 1.29
N VAL A 86 5.66 4.59 2.21
CA VAL A 86 5.51 3.21 2.69
C VAL A 86 4.12 2.96 3.28
N LEU A 87 3.59 3.89 4.08
CA LEU A 87 2.24 3.76 4.65
C LEU A 87 1.16 3.75 3.57
N ARG A 88 1.27 4.61 2.55
CA ARG A 88 0.35 4.60 1.40
C ARG A 88 0.40 3.29 0.62
N ILE A 89 1.60 2.73 0.41
CA ILE A 89 1.78 1.44 -0.26
C ILE A 89 1.13 0.32 0.57
N ALA A 90 1.35 0.31 1.89
CA ALA A 90 0.76 -0.66 2.78
C ALA A 90 -0.77 -0.61 2.76
N GLU A 91 -1.35 0.59 2.78
CA GLU A 91 -2.80 0.81 2.64
C GLU A 91 -3.32 0.30 1.29
N SER A 92 -2.67 0.67 0.18
CA SER A 92 -3.02 0.20 -1.17
C SER A 92 -2.99 -1.31 -1.30
N ARG A 93 -2.00 -1.98 -0.70
CA ARG A 93 -1.89 -3.44 -0.69
C ARG A 93 -2.97 -4.07 0.18
N GLY A 94 -3.24 -3.50 1.36
CA GLY A 94 -4.29 -3.97 2.27
C GLY A 94 -5.69 -3.92 1.64
N MET A 95 -6.00 -2.86 0.90
CA MET A 95 -7.28 -2.75 0.17
C MET A 95 -7.46 -3.76 -0.97
N ARG A 96 -6.37 -4.36 -1.46
CA ARG A 96 -6.42 -5.39 -2.52
C ARG A 96 -6.46 -6.81 -1.99
N MET A 97 -6.40 -6.99 -0.67
CA MET A 97 -6.52 -8.31 -0.06
C MET A 97 -8.01 -8.69 0.03
N PRO A 98 -8.39 -9.93 -0.31
CA PRO A 98 -9.75 -10.39 -0.10
C PRO A 98 -10.17 -10.20 1.36
N ALA A 99 -11.42 -9.78 1.60
CA ALA A 99 -11.97 -9.78 2.94
C ALA A 99 -11.85 -11.20 3.53
N PRO A 100 -11.55 -11.35 4.84
CA PRO A 100 -11.61 -12.65 5.48
C PRO A 100 -12.99 -13.23 5.21
N VAL A 101 -13.05 -14.40 4.58
CA VAL A 101 -14.29 -15.17 4.49
C VAL A 101 -14.70 -15.42 5.93
N ALA A 102 -15.76 -14.73 6.38
CA ALA A 102 -16.48 -15.20 7.54
C ALA A 102 -16.96 -16.60 7.12
N ASP A 103 -16.36 -17.64 7.68
CA ASP A 103 -16.93 -18.97 7.58
C ASP A 103 -18.37 -18.83 8.05
N ASP A 104 -19.31 -18.96 7.11
CA ASP A 104 -20.72 -19.14 7.43
C ASP A 104 -20.75 -20.38 8.32
N ILE A 105 -20.80 -20.16 9.64
CA ILE A 105 -21.09 -21.22 10.61
C ILE A 105 -22.50 -21.68 10.27
N GLU A 106 -22.60 -22.68 9.41
CA GLU A 106 -23.83 -23.40 9.16
C GLU A 106 -24.30 -23.92 10.54
N PRO A 107 -25.42 -23.42 11.09
CA PRO A 107 -25.91 -23.91 12.36
C PRO A 107 -26.11 -25.42 12.23
N PRO A 108 -25.74 -26.23 13.25
CA PRO A 108 -25.80 -27.68 13.14
C PRO A 108 -27.21 -28.07 12.72
N SER A 109 -27.31 -28.70 11.55
CA SER A 109 -28.53 -29.30 11.04
C SER A 109 -29.12 -30.16 12.15
N ALA A 110 -30.26 -29.73 12.69
CA ALA A 110 -30.97 -30.47 13.71
C ALA A 110 -31.36 -31.83 13.10
N ALA A 111 -30.57 -32.85 13.42
CA ALA A 111 -30.86 -34.23 13.10
C ALA A 111 -32.16 -34.63 13.82
N THR A 112 -33.20 -34.77 13.00
CA THR A 112 -34.18 -35.87 12.94
C THR A 112 -34.61 -36.54 14.25
N ASP A 113 -35.91 -36.49 14.52
CA ASP A 113 -36.67 -37.54 15.22
C ASP A 113 -37.58 -38.23 14.19
#